data_AF-A0A0F0CEH4-F1
#
_entry.id   AF-A0A0F0CEH4-F1
#
_cell.length_a   1.000
_cell.length_b   1.000
_cell.length_c   1.000
_cell.angle_alpha   90.00
_cell.angle_beta   90.00
_cell.angle_gamma   90.00
#
_symmetry.space_group_name_H-M   'P 1'
#
loop_
_entity.id
_entity.type
_entity.pdbx_description
1 polymer ?
#
loop_
_entity_poly.entity_id
_entity_poly.type
_entity_poly.pdbx_seq_one_letter_code
_entity_poly.pdbx_strand_id
1 'polypeptide(L)'
;MFDRLKNAVKGVFRRMFPIRTLKELFGQDIAISQDMITAIEKWAAMYRGEAPWVDDQVDSLQIEQGICREFANVCLNEMESSISVEQMDRIYQSAIRDLNENLQSGLALGSFCIKPLGEDKVEYITQERFIPLKFDAHGRLTRVAFVDVKKVADHDYFIRFEVHTWDETKVLNIQNFAYRSSDMNNIGRSVPLDMVEDWAGLPEDTTYVGVERPDFGYYRNPIKNEVDGSPCGVSVYQSAIKLIKKTDMQFGRLDWEFESGERVIHVDVVALQKAPVLGQDSRVQLEMPKLNRRLYRGLNLDGKSGEELYKEYSPEFRDQSIINGLNAYLRRIEFNVCLSYGDLSDVNDVDKTATEAKIAKKRKYNMVKAIQSNLKDCLEDLAYALAFYNALTQSGYEFLCTFKDSILIDEEEERQQDRQDVAMGVMSLAEYRAKWYGETLEEAAKNLPEPALTEE
;
A
#
# COMPACT_ATOMS: atom_id res chain seq x y z
N MET A 1 29.66 2.95 11.82
CA MET A 1 29.56 2.20 13.10
C MET A 1 28.14 2.30 13.69
N PHE A 2 27.10 2.43 12.87
CA PHE A 2 25.72 2.72 13.29
C PHE A 2 24.74 1.72 12.63
N ASP A 3 25.01 0.43 12.79
CA ASP A 3 24.17 -0.67 12.27
C ASP A 3 23.86 -1.70 13.36
N ARG A 4 23.65 -1.27 14.61
CA ARG A 4 23.33 -2.21 15.70
C ARG A 4 22.03 -1.84 16.41
N LEU A 5 21.04 -2.71 16.17
CA LEU A 5 19.78 -2.90 16.89
C LEU A 5 18.70 -1.81 16.75
N LYS A 6 18.11 -1.67 15.55
CA LYS A 6 16.71 -1.20 15.43
C LYS A 6 15.77 -2.40 15.25
N ASN A 7 15.48 -3.12 16.33
CA ASN A 7 14.27 -3.94 16.39
C ASN A 7 13.08 -3.02 16.68
N ALA A 8 12.70 -2.20 15.70
CA ALA A 8 11.43 -1.51 15.72
C ALA A 8 10.33 -2.58 15.57
N VAL A 9 9.40 -2.62 16.53
CA VAL A 9 8.24 -3.50 16.46
C VAL A 9 7.36 -2.98 15.32
N LYS A 10 7.52 -3.55 14.12
CA LYS A 10 6.71 -3.18 12.96
C LYS A 10 5.27 -3.69 13.16
N GLY A 11 4.34 -2.75 13.21
CA GLY A 11 2.94 -2.94 12.82
C GLY A 11 2.10 -3.90 13.68
N VAL A 12 1.90 -3.59 14.98
CA VAL A 12 0.81 -4.18 15.80
C VAL A 12 0.40 -3.27 16.99
N PHE A 13 0.61 -1.94 16.97
CA PHE A 13 0.39 -1.12 18.19
C PHE A 13 -1.06 -0.95 18.64
N ARG A 14 -2.02 -0.84 17.71
CA ARG A 14 -3.39 -0.45 18.06
C ARG A 14 -4.22 -1.57 18.72
N ARG A 15 -3.93 -2.86 18.46
CA ARG A 15 -4.55 -3.98 19.19
C ARG A 15 -4.16 -4.01 20.66
N MET A 16 -3.00 -3.44 20.94
CA MET A 16 -2.30 -3.67 22.18
C MET A 16 -2.87 -2.87 23.33
N PHE A 17 -3.56 -1.75 23.07
CA PHE A 17 -4.18 -0.97 24.15
C PHE A 17 -5.67 -0.86 23.94
N PRO A 18 -6.48 -1.35 24.90
CA PRO A 18 -7.91 -1.12 24.89
C PRO A 18 -8.22 0.38 24.76
N ILE A 19 -9.25 0.72 23.97
CA ILE A 19 -9.71 2.11 23.78
C ILE A 19 -9.95 2.82 25.10
N ARG A 20 -10.48 2.09 26.10
CA ARG A 20 -10.68 2.62 27.45
C ARG A 20 -9.36 3.09 28.08
N THR A 21 -8.29 2.31 27.97
CA THR A 21 -6.96 2.67 28.46
C THR A 21 -6.42 3.90 27.76
N LEU A 22 -6.60 4.01 26.44
CA LEU A 22 -6.21 5.19 25.67
C LEU A 22 -7.02 6.43 26.06
N LYS A 23 -8.34 6.28 26.31
CA LYS A 23 -9.21 7.36 26.80
C LYS A 23 -8.77 7.86 28.18
N GLU A 24 -8.44 6.94 29.09
CA GLU A 24 -7.92 7.26 30.42
C GLU A 24 -6.56 7.97 30.32
N LEU A 25 -5.67 7.50 29.43
CA LEU A 25 -4.36 8.11 29.18
C LEU A 25 -4.46 9.54 28.63
N PHE A 26 -5.29 9.77 27.61
CA PHE A 26 -5.37 11.07 26.93
C PHE A 26 -6.40 12.03 27.54
N GLY A 27 -7.15 11.58 28.55
CA GLY A 27 -8.14 12.36 29.28
C GLY A 27 -9.37 12.75 28.45
N GLN A 28 -9.60 12.13 27.29
CA GLN A 28 -10.72 12.42 26.40
C GLN A 28 -11.07 11.23 25.50
N ASP A 29 -12.25 11.29 24.88
CA ASP A 29 -12.61 10.35 23.82
C ASP A 29 -11.60 10.41 22.66
N ILE A 30 -11.24 9.23 22.14
CA ILE A 30 -10.39 9.08 20.97
C ILE A 30 -11.25 9.03 19.71
N ALA A 31 -10.73 9.50 18.57
CA ALA A 31 -11.50 9.62 17.34
C ALA A 31 -11.62 8.31 16.55
N ILE A 32 -11.08 7.20 17.07
CA ILE A 32 -11.05 5.89 16.42
C ILE A 32 -11.80 4.84 17.25
N SER A 33 -12.65 4.05 16.59
CA SER A 33 -13.39 2.95 17.20
C SER A 33 -12.61 1.62 17.20
N GLN A 34 -13.12 0.62 17.92
CA GLN A 34 -12.52 -0.72 17.96
C GLN A 34 -12.66 -1.43 16.62
N ASP A 35 -13.76 -1.17 15.90
CA ASP A 35 -14.01 -1.72 14.57
C ASP A 35 -12.99 -1.18 13.56
N MET A 36 -12.64 0.12 13.66
CA MET A 36 -11.59 0.70 12.83
C MET A 36 -10.20 0.16 13.15
N ILE A 37 -9.86 -0.01 14.42
CA ILE A 37 -8.59 -0.66 14.82
C ILE A 37 -8.49 -2.05 14.20
N THR A 38 -9.55 -2.85 14.33
CA THR A 38 -9.64 -4.20 13.77
C THR A 38 -9.53 -4.20 12.25
N ALA A 39 -10.15 -3.22 11.58
CA ALA A 39 -10.07 -3.07 10.13
C ALA A 39 -8.65 -2.74 9.66
N ILE A 40 -7.96 -1.82 10.33
CA ILE A 40 -6.58 -1.42 10.00
C ILE A 40 -5.60 -2.57 10.17
N GLU A 41 -5.73 -3.35 11.24
CA GLU A 41 -4.94 -4.57 11.44
C GLU A 41 -5.18 -5.59 10.33
N LYS A 42 -6.44 -5.78 9.96
CA LYS A 42 -6.80 -6.68 8.87
C LYS A 42 -6.18 -6.22 7.55
N TRP A 43 -6.23 -4.92 7.25
CA TRP A 43 -5.57 -4.33 6.08
C TRP A 43 -4.06 -4.56 6.14
N ALA A 44 -3.42 -4.28 7.27
CA ALA A 44 -1.98 -4.48 7.44
C ALA A 44 -1.57 -5.95 7.21
N ALA A 45 -2.31 -6.90 7.78
CA ALA A 45 -2.07 -8.33 7.60
C ALA A 45 -2.26 -8.75 6.14
N MET A 46 -3.35 -8.31 5.50
CA MET A 46 -3.60 -8.52 4.07
C MET A 46 -2.45 -7.99 3.19
N TYR A 47 -2.00 -6.76 3.42
CA TYR A 47 -0.91 -6.13 2.67
C TYR A 47 0.43 -6.88 2.82
N ARG A 48 0.66 -7.54 3.96
CA ARG A 48 1.84 -8.40 4.19
C ARG A 48 1.71 -9.80 3.60
N GLY A 49 0.56 -10.18 3.03
CA GLY A 49 0.28 -11.54 2.58
C GLY A 49 -0.11 -12.50 3.71
N GLU A 50 -0.44 -11.97 4.88
CA GLU A 50 -0.81 -12.70 6.10
C GLU A 50 -2.32 -12.58 6.39
N ALA A 51 -3.14 -12.51 5.34
CA ALA A 51 -4.57 -12.32 5.50
C ALA A 51 -5.20 -13.45 6.37
N PRO A 52 -6.29 -13.20 7.12
CA PRO A 52 -6.85 -14.20 8.06
C PRO A 52 -7.36 -15.51 7.46
N TRP A 53 -7.32 -15.66 6.13
CA TRP A 53 -7.73 -16.86 5.39
C TRP A 53 -6.55 -17.57 4.71
N VAL A 54 -5.33 -17.06 4.88
CA VAL A 54 -4.11 -17.72 4.41
C VAL A 54 -3.79 -18.87 5.35
N ASP A 55 -3.56 -20.04 4.79
CA ASP A 55 -3.27 -21.28 5.51
C ASP A 55 -2.37 -22.19 4.65
N ASP A 56 -2.32 -23.50 4.95
CA ASP A 56 -1.50 -24.47 4.22
C ASP A 56 -1.99 -24.77 2.80
N GLN A 57 -3.22 -24.38 2.45
CA GLN A 57 -3.84 -24.63 1.14
C GLN A 57 -4.15 -23.36 0.36
N VAL A 58 -4.14 -22.20 1.02
CA VAL A 58 -4.49 -20.91 0.44
C VAL A 58 -3.33 -19.94 0.59
N ASP A 59 -2.63 -19.69 -0.51
CA ASP A 59 -1.62 -18.65 -0.61
C ASP A 59 -2.24 -17.29 -0.94
N SER A 60 -1.66 -16.23 -0.37
CA SER A 60 -1.99 -14.87 -0.77
C SER A 60 -1.33 -14.52 -2.10
N LEU A 61 -2.11 -14.02 -3.04
CA LEU A 61 -1.60 -13.44 -4.29
C LEU A 61 -1.00 -12.03 -4.10
N GLN A 62 -1.05 -11.47 -2.88
CA GLN A 62 -0.59 -10.11 -2.55
C GLN A 62 -1.19 -9.03 -3.48
N ILE A 63 -2.46 -9.22 -3.88
CA ILE A 63 -3.19 -8.33 -4.79
C ILE A 63 -3.22 -6.89 -4.24
N GLU A 64 -3.28 -6.75 -2.92
CA GLU A 64 -3.22 -5.49 -2.18
C GLU A 64 -1.96 -4.69 -2.52
N GLN A 65 -0.80 -5.34 -2.63
CA GLN A 65 0.45 -4.69 -3.02
C GLN A 65 0.39 -4.22 -4.48
N GLY A 66 -0.15 -5.05 -5.37
CA GLY A 66 -0.40 -4.68 -6.76
C GLY A 66 -1.26 -3.43 -6.88
N ILE A 67 -2.39 -3.38 -6.15
CA ILE A 67 -3.30 -2.22 -6.13
C ILE A 67 -2.58 -0.96 -5.63
N CYS A 68 -1.89 -1.05 -4.48
CA CYS A 68 -1.26 0.12 -3.87
C CYS A 68 -0.09 0.64 -4.70
N ARG A 69 0.73 -0.27 -5.26
CA ARG A 69 1.86 0.08 -6.13
C ARG A 69 1.39 0.76 -7.40
N GLU A 70 0.33 0.26 -8.02
CA GLU A 70 -0.21 0.85 -9.24
C GLU A 70 -0.71 2.28 -9.00
N PHE A 71 -1.51 2.49 -7.93
CA PHE A 71 -1.95 3.84 -7.58
C PHE A 71 -0.78 4.75 -7.22
N ALA A 72 0.17 4.31 -6.40
CA ALA A 72 1.31 5.14 -6.00
C ALA A 72 2.17 5.56 -7.19
N ASN A 73 2.46 4.64 -8.10
CA ASN A 73 3.21 4.92 -9.32
C ASN A 73 2.49 5.95 -10.17
N VAL A 74 1.22 5.70 -10.50
CA VAL A 74 0.46 6.60 -11.38
C VAL A 74 0.22 7.97 -10.74
N CYS A 75 0.04 8.05 -9.42
CA CYS A 75 -0.13 9.32 -8.72
C CYS A 75 1.14 10.18 -8.74
N LEU A 76 2.32 9.55 -8.66
CA LEU A 76 3.59 10.25 -8.41
C LEU A 76 4.50 10.37 -9.63
N ASN A 77 4.30 9.56 -10.68
CA ASN A 77 5.19 9.51 -11.85
C ASN A 77 5.45 10.88 -12.49
N GLU A 78 4.46 11.77 -12.43
CA GLU A 78 4.54 13.12 -13.01
C GLU A 78 4.26 14.22 -11.98
N MET A 79 4.65 13.96 -10.73
CA MET A 79 4.61 14.97 -9.67
C MET A 79 5.84 15.89 -9.78
N GLU A 80 5.60 17.18 -9.87
CA GLU A 80 6.62 18.22 -9.72
C GLU A 80 6.29 19.04 -8.48
N SER A 81 7.22 19.11 -7.53
CA SER A 81 6.99 19.84 -6.28
C SER A 81 8.27 20.44 -5.70
N SER A 82 8.16 21.63 -5.13
CA SER A 82 9.28 22.37 -4.53
C SER A 82 8.82 23.41 -3.51
N ILE A 83 9.77 23.88 -2.71
CA ILE A 83 9.62 25.03 -1.80
C ILE A 83 10.56 26.15 -2.30
N SER A 84 10.11 27.40 -2.29
CA SER A 84 10.91 28.51 -2.82
C SER A 84 12.17 28.85 -1.99
N VAL A 85 12.19 28.47 -0.71
CA VAL A 85 13.33 28.68 0.19
C VAL A 85 14.28 27.48 0.13
N GLU A 86 15.49 27.69 -0.40
CA GLU A 86 16.46 26.62 -0.71
C GLU A 86 16.77 25.68 0.47
N GLN A 87 16.92 26.21 1.68
CA GLN A 87 17.18 25.38 2.87
C GLN A 87 16.03 24.41 3.13
N MET A 88 14.79 24.89 3.09
CA MET A 88 13.60 24.06 3.30
C MET A 88 13.39 23.09 2.15
N ASP A 89 13.63 23.55 0.91
CA ASP A 89 13.50 22.70 -0.28
C ASP A 89 14.45 21.52 -0.22
N ARG A 90 15.71 21.70 0.21
CA ARG A 90 16.64 20.56 0.37
C ARG A 90 16.10 19.49 1.32
N ILE A 91 15.47 19.89 2.43
CA ILE A 91 14.87 18.95 3.39
C ILE A 91 13.64 18.29 2.78
N TYR A 92 12.78 19.08 2.13
CA TYR A 92 11.57 18.61 1.45
C TYR A 92 11.88 17.63 0.31
N GLN A 93 12.80 17.98 -0.58
CA GLN A 93 13.28 17.12 -1.67
C GLN A 93 13.86 15.82 -1.14
N SER A 94 14.55 15.84 0.01
CA SER A 94 15.02 14.62 0.65
C SER A 94 13.86 13.78 1.18
N ALA A 95 12.85 14.40 1.78
CA ALA A 95 11.68 13.70 2.33
C ALA A 95 10.87 13.00 1.24
N ILE A 96 10.62 13.67 0.11
CA ILE A 96 9.76 13.11 -0.95
C ILE A 96 10.42 12.01 -1.79
N ARG A 97 11.73 11.71 -1.60
CA ARG A 97 12.38 10.58 -2.28
C ARG A 97 11.72 9.25 -1.96
N ASP A 98 11.34 9.08 -0.70
CA ASP A 98 10.71 7.85 -0.20
C ASP A 98 9.18 7.94 -0.26
N LEU A 99 8.62 8.99 -0.88
CA LEU A 99 7.18 9.25 -0.89
C LEU A 99 6.40 8.12 -1.56
N ASN A 100 6.94 7.49 -2.61
CA ASN A 100 6.24 6.40 -3.29
C ASN A 100 6.02 5.21 -2.35
N GLU A 101 7.08 4.71 -1.71
CA GLU A 101 7.00 3.58 -0.78
C GLU A 101 6.06 3.86 0.39
N ASN A 102 6.13 5.09 0.92
CA ASN A 102 5.26 5.50 2.03
C ASN A 102 3.81 5.73 1.60
N LEU A 103 3.57 6.24 0.39
CA LEU A 103 2.23 6.37 -0.18
C LEU A 103 1.59 5.00 -0.36
N GLN A 104 2.33 3.97 -0.78
CA GLN A 104 1.79 2.60 -0.85
C GLN A 104 1.26 2.13 0.52
N SER A 105 2.01 2.38 1.60
CA SER A 105 1.56 2.07 2.97
C SER A 105 0.35 2.91 3.39
N GLY A 106 0.34 4.19 3.00
CA GLY A 106 -0.80 5.10 3.16
C GLY A 106 -2.08 4.60 2.51
N LEU A 107 -1.98 4.21 1.24
CA LEU A 107 -3.06 3.65 0.46
C LEU A 107 -3.56 2.34 1.09
N ALA A 108 -2.64 1.49 1.51
CA ALA A 108 -2.96 0.19 2.12
C ALA A 108 -3.69 0.32 3.46
N LEU A 109 -3.25 1.23 4.33
CA LEU A 109 -3.77 1.35 5.70
C LEU A 109 -4.82 2.44 5.87
N GLY A 110 -5.04 3.26 4.84
CA GLY A 110 -6.05 4.31 4.77
C GLY A 110 -5.54 5.73 4.97
N SER A 111 -4.42 5.89 5.67
CA SER A 111 -3.81 7.19 5.97
C SER A 111 -2.35 7.06 6.43
N PHE A 112 -1.62 8.17 6.36
CA PHE A 112 -0.33 8.34 7.03
C PHE A 112 -0.17 9.80 7.48
N CYS A 113 0.72 10.03 8.43
CA CYS A 113 1.23 11.37 8.74
C CYS A 113 2.67 11.51 8.25
N ILE A 114 3.04 12.72 7.88
CA ILE A 114 4.41 13.11 7.57
C ILE A 114 4.75 14.32 8.44
N LYS A 115 5.80 14.22 9.24
CA LYS A 115 6.15 15.29 10.20
C LYS A 115 7.65 15.57 10.21
N PRO A 116 8.08 16.82 10.45
CA PRO A 116 9.47 17.11 10.77
C PRO A 116 9.91 16.37 12.04
N LEU A 117 11.17 15.94 12.04
CA LEU A 117 11.86 15.39 13.20
C LEU A 117 13.01 16.35 13.54
N GLY A 118 12.65 17.49 14.14
CA GLY A 118 13.56 18.62 14.31
C GLY A 118 13.68 19.45 13.03
N GLU A 119 14.84 20.08 12.83
CA GLU A 119 15.04 21.08 11.77
C GLU A 119 15.39 20.46 10.40
N ASP A 120 16.01 19.26 10.37
CA ASP A 120 16.69 18.72 9.18
C ASP A 120 16.13 17.40 8.64
N LYS A 121 15.19 16.77 9.35
CA LYS A 121 14.66 15.44 9.02
C LYS A 121 13.15 15.42 8.97
N VAL A 122 12.62 14.43 8.27
CA VAL A 122 11.19 14.16 8.15
C VAL A 122 10.96 12.68 8.42
N GLU A 123 9.89 12.37 9.14
CA GLU A 123 9.43 11.01 9.39
C GLU A 123 8.06 10.78 8.75
N TYR A 124 7.92 9.64 8.07
CA TYR A 124 6.64 9.08 7.68
C TYR A 124 6.12 8.13 8.76
N ILE A 125 4.87 8.32 9.15
CA ILE A 125 4.23 7.56 10.22
C ILE A 125 2.95 6.96 9.65
N THR A 126 2.97 5.64 9.43
CA THR A 126 1.81 4.90 8.97
C THR A 126 0.73 4.81 10.04
N GLN A 127 -0.49 4.53 9.63
CA GLN A 127 -1.66 4.44 10.51
C GLN A 127 -1.42 3.54 11.75
N GLU A 128 -0.60 2.49 11.67
CA GLU A 128 -0.31 1.62 12.83
C GLU A 128 0.49 2.31 13.95
N ARG A 129 1.16 3.45 13.67
CA ARG A 129 2.09 4.15 14.58
C ARG A 129 1.61 5.53 15.04
N PHE A 130 0.35 5.88 14.80
CA PHE A 130 -0.28 7.04 15.43
C PHE A 130 -1.70 6.74 15.87
N ILE A 131 -2.32 7.62 16.65
CA ILE A 131 -3.71 7.51 17.12
C ILE A 131 -4.39 8.85 16.88
N PRO A 132 -5.39 8.92 15.99
CA PRO A 132 -6.22 10.10 15.85
C PRO A 132 -7.03 10.35 17.12
N LEU A 133 -6.90 11.54 17.70
CA LEU A 133 -7.59 11.91 18.93
C LEU A 133 -8.74 12.88 18.66
N LYS A 134 -8.58 13.80 17.71
CA LYS A 134 -9.63 14.77 17.35
C LYS A 134 -9.49 15.23 15.90
N PHE A 135 -10.63 15.37 15.24
CA PHE A 135 -10.74 16.05 13.95
C PHE A 135 -11.58 17.32 14.09
N ASP A 136 -11.34 18.32 13.24
CA ASP A 136 -12.22 19.48 13.11
C ASP A 136 -13.47 19.17 12.25
N ALA A 137 -14.33 20.18 12.06
CA ALA A 137 -15.55 20.06 11.27
C ALA A 137 -15.32 19.76 9.78
N HIS A 138 -14.11 20.02 9.27
CA HIS A 138 -13.71 19.75 7.89
C HIS A 138 -12.96 18.40 7.76
N GLY A 139 -12.80 17.66 8.86
CA GLY A 139 -12.12 16.37 8.88
C GLY A 139 -10.59 16.48 8.91
N ARG A 140 -10.04 17.66 9.24
CA ARG A 140 -8.59 17.83 9.47
C ARG A 140 -8.22 17.28 10.84
N LEU A 141 -7.10 16.56 10.91
CA LEU A 141 -6.58 15.99 12.16
C LEU A 141 -5.97 17.12 13.01
N THR A 142 -6.60 17.46 14.13
CA THR A 142 -6.19 18.56 15.01
C THR A 142 -5.56 18.09 16.31
N ARG A 143 -5.83 16.85 16.72
CA ARG A 143 -5.13 16.21 17.84
C ARG A 143 -4.75 14.78 17.49
N VAL A 144 -3.48 14.45 17.67
CA VAL A 144 -2.91 13.14 17.32
C VAL A 144 -1.86 12.72 18.35
N ALA A 145 -1.77 11.42 18.63
CA ALA A 145 -0.65 10.85 19.36
C ALA A 145 0.21 10.01 18.42
N PHE A 146 1.47 10.39 18.22
CA PHE A 146 2.47 9.57 17.55
C PHE A 146 3.10 8.61 18.53
N VAL A 147 3.37 7.40 18.08
CA VAL A 147 3.79 6.30 18.94
C VAL A 147 5.15 5.78 18.50
N ASP A 148 6.10 5.78 19.43
CA ASP A 148 7.38 5.10 19.29
C ASP A 148 7.46 3.92 20.28
N VAL A 149 7.93 2.77 19.82
CA VAL A 149 8.06 1.56 20.62
C VAL A 149 9.46 0.97 20.45
N LYS A 150 10.15 0.79 21.57
CA LYS A 150 11.46 0.17 21.61
C LYS A 150 11.45 -1.09 22.46
N LYS A 151 11.79 -2.22 21.83
CA LYS A 151 12.06 -3.47 22.54
C LYS A 151 13.53 -3.49 22.97
N VAL A 152 13.78 -3.43 24.27
CA VAL A 152 15.14 -3.42 24.83
C VAL A 152 15.59 -4.84 25.21
N ALA A 153 14.66 -5.67 25.69
CA ALA A 153 14.88 -7.09 25.96
C ALA A 153 13.58 -7.89 25.74
N ASP A 154 13.63 -9.20 25.94
CA ASP A 154 12.41 -10.00 25.98
C ASP A 154 11.52 -9.57 27.14
N HIS A 155 10.24 -9.30 26.86
CA HIS A 155 9.30 -8.78 27.84
C HIS A 155 9.77 -7.46 28.48
N ASP A 156 10.44 -6.59 27.71
CA ASP A 156 10.83 -5.26 28.17
C ASP A 156 10.71 -4.23 27.02
N TYR A 157 9.66 -3.42 27.12
CA TYR A 157 9.24 -2.49 26.10
C TYR A 157 9.15 -1.08 26.67
N PHE A 158 9.71 -0.13 25.95
CA PHE A 158 9.50 1.29 26.19
C PHE A 158 8.56 1.83 25.13
N ILE A 159 7.58 2.61 25.55
CA ILE A 159 6.55 3.20 24.69
C ILE A 159 6.55 4.71 24.94
N ARG A 160 6.69 5.50 23.87
CA ARG A 160 6.55 6.95 23.92
C ARG A 160 5.32 7.38 23.14
N PHE A 161 4.51 8.24 23.76
CA PHE A 161 3.44 8.98 23.10
C PHE A 161 3.87 10.43 22.95
N GLU A 162 3.98 10.89 21.71
CA GLU A 162 4.21 12.28 21.34
C GLU A 162 2.87 12.86 20.86
N VAL A 163 2.21 13.64 21.71
CA VAL A 163 0.84 14.14 21.51
C VAL A 163 0.88 15.57 21.02
N HIS A 164 0.38 15.79 19.81
CA HIS A 164 0.25 17.12 19.22
C HIS A 164 -1.21 17.54 19.31
N THR A 165 -1.47 18.70 19.91
CA THR A 165 -2.78 19.32 20.00
C THR A 165 -2.70 20.71 19.40
N TRP A 166 -3.30 20.88 18.23
CA TRP A 166 -3.51 22.19 17.61
C TRP A 166 -4.97 22.60 17.77
N ASP A 167 -5.22 23.84 18.18
CA ASP A 167 -6.56 24.40 18.29
C ASP A 167 -6.77 25.61 17.36
N GLU A 168 -8.04 25.97 17.16
CA GLU A 168 -8.45 27.08 16.29
C GLU A 168 -7.96 28.46 16.81
N THR A 169 -7.47 28.54 18.05
CA THR A 169 -6.87 29.74 18.61
C THR A 169 -5.39 29.91 18.25
N LYS A 170 -4.89 29.05 17.34
CA LYS A 170 -3.51 29.04 16.84
C LYS A 170 -2.50 28.69 17.92
N VAL A 171 -2.90 27.84 18.85
CA VAL A 171 -2.03 27.29 19.88
C VAL A 171 -1.71 25.84 19.54
N LEU A 172 -0.42 25.52 19.50
CA LEU A 172 0.08 24.17 19.37
C LEU A 172 0.69 23.75 20.70
N ASN A 173 0.22 22.64 21.24
CA ASN A 173 0.80 21.99 22.42
C ASN A 173 1.34 20.61 22.03
N ILE A 174 2.60 20.35 22.40
CA ILE A 174 3.30 19.08 22.16
C ILE A 174 3.69 18.48 23.50
N GLN A 175 3.21 17.27 23.78
CA GLN A 175 3.48 16.55 25.03
C GLN A 175 4.16 15.20 24.76
N ASN A 176 5.16 14.86 25.56
CA ASN A 176 5.85 13.57 25.48
C ASN A 176 5.63 12.77 26.76
N PHE A 177 5.04 11.58 26.62
CA PHE A 177 4.85 10.63 27.72
C PHE A 177 5.64 9.35 27.45
N ALA A 178 6.47 8.93 28.39
CA ALA A 178 7.17 7.65 28.32
C ALA A 178 6.62 6.64 29.32
N TYR A 179 6.54 5.39 28.86
CA TYR A 179 6.07 4.25 29.63
C TYR A 179 7.00 3.05 29.44
N ARG A 180 7.03 2.18 30.45
CA ARG A 180 7.71 0.89 30.40
C ARG A 180 6.73 -0.22 30.71
N SER A 181 6.70 -1.23 29.85
CA SER A 181 5.86 -2.41 30.00
C SER A 181 6.62 -3.69 29.79
N SER A 182 6.20 -4.74 30.49
CA SER A 182 6.68 -6.11 30.27
C SER A 182 5.83 -6.91 29.29
N ASP A 183 4.64 -6.41 28.96
CA ASP A 183 3.72 -7.00 28.00
C ASP A 183 3.36 -5.94 26.97
N MET A 184 3.48 -6.28 25.70
CA MET A 184 3.17 -5.35 24.65
C MET A 184 1.70 -4.94 24.65
N ASN A 185 0.79 -5.77 25.17
CA ASN A 185 -0.65 -5.50 25.32
C ASN A 185 -1.02 -4.60 26.52
N ASN A 186 -0.03 -3.98 27.18
CA ASN A 186 -0.27 -3.08 28.28
C ASN A 186 0.69 -1.89 28.19
N ILE A 187 0.20 -0.67 28.38
CA ILE A 187 1.03 0.54 28.34
C ILE A 187 2.09 0.47 29.45
N GLY A 188 1.75 -0.18 30.57
CA GLY A 188 2.64 -0.35 31.71
C GLY A 188 2.66 0.89 32.60
N ARG A 189 3.83 1.18 33.19
CA ARG A 189 4.00 2.28 34.15
C ARG A 189 4.70 3.47 33.50
N SER A 190 4.31 4.68 33.90
CA SER A 190 5.02 5.90 33.48
C SER A 190 6.47 5.86 33.96
N VAL A 191 7.37 6.31 33.09
CA VAL A 191 8.80 6.44 33.35
C VAL A 191 9.31 7.76 32.78
N PRO A 192 10.42 8.31 33.31
CA PRO A 192 11.09 9.45 32.69
C PRO A 192 11.56 9.16 31.25
N LEU A 193 11.57 10.20 30.40
CA LEU A 193 12.04 10.12 29.01
C LEU A 193 13.51 9.72 28.91
N ASP A 194 14.34 10.13 29.87
CA ASP A 194 15.79 9.87 29.90
C ASP A 194 16.19 8.40 30.09
N MET A 195 15.24 7.51 30.40
CA MET A 195 15.47 6.07 30.44
C MET A 195 15.79 5.47 29.07
N VAL A 196 15.47 6.19 27.98
CA VAL A 196 15.78 5.82 26.61
C VAL A 196 16.66 6.91 26.00
N GLU A 197 17.84 6.53 25.51
CA GLU A 197 18.84 7.47 24.99
C GLU A 197 18.28 8.41 23.91
N ASP A 198 17.60 7.89 22.88
CA ASP A 198 17.04 8.75 21.81
C ASP A 198 15.89 9.67 22.27
N TRP A 199 15.37 9.50 23.49
CA TRP A 199 14.33 10.35 24.05
C TRP A 199 14.87 11.33 25.09
N ALA A 200 16.13 11.18 25.49
CA ALA A 200 16.76 12.04 26.47
C ALA A 200 16.83 13.49 25.96
N GLY A 201 16.43 14.44 26.81
CA GLY A 201 16.43 15.87 26.50
C GLY A 201 15.21 16.38 25.73
N LEU A 202 14.27 15.51 25.34
CA LEU A 202 12.99 15.96 24.80
C LEU A 202 12.14 16.63 25.89
N PRO A 203 11.45 17.75 25.58
CA PRO A 203 10.57 18.39 26.54
C PRO A 203 9.31 17.54 26.76
N GLU A 204 8.88 17.44 28.02
CA GLU A 204 7.64 16.75 28.40
C GLU A 204 6.39 17.51 27.95
N ASP A 205 6.42 18.83 27.97
CA ASP A 205 5.30 19.70 27.59
C ASP A 205 5.83 21.02 27.01
N THR A 206 5.44 21.34 25.78
CA THR A 206 5.80 22.59 25.11
C THR A 206 4.60 23.21 24.43
N THR A 207 4.42 24.52 24.62
CA THR A 207 3.34 25.28 23.98
C THR A 207 3.91 26.38 23.10
N TYR A 208 3.40 26.44 21.88
CA TYR A 208 3.70 27.46 20.88
C TYR A 208 2.43 28.25 20.56
N VAL A 209 2.57 29.56 20.44
CA VAL A 209 1.46 30.49 20.14
C VAL A 209 1.68 31.10 18.76
N GLY A 210 0.59 31.31 18.01
CA GLY A 210 0.65 31.86 16.66
C GLY A 210 0.95 30.81 15.59
N VAL A 211 0.67 29.54 15.87
CA VAL A 211 0.83 28.44 14.93
C VAL A 211 -0.47 28.32 14.11
N GLU A 212 -0.38 28.62 12.82
CA GLU A 212 -1.52 28.78 11.90
C GLU A 212 -2.15 27.45 11.46
N ARG A 213 -1.42 26.34 11.53
CA ARG A 213 -1.83 25.01 11.06
C ARG A 213 -1.17 23.91 11.92
N PRO A 214 -1.67 22.67 11.92
CA PRO A 214 -0.96 21.54 12.50
C PRO A 214 0.49 21.44 11.99
N ASP A 215 1.41 20.99 12.83
CA ASP A 215 2.85 20.89 12.55
C ASP A 215 3.23 19.55 11.89
N PHE A 216 2.30 18.97 11.13
CA PHE A 216 2.47 17.75 10.37
C PHE A 216 1.50 17.74 9.19
N GLY A 217 1.88 17.06 8.11
CA GLY A 217 0.98 16.68 7.04
C GLY A 217 0.20 15.42 7.41
N TYR A 218 -1.10 15.40 7.12
CA TYR A 218 -1.95 14.22 7.28
C TYR A 218 -2.58 13.85 5.94
N TYR A 219 -2.20 12.69 5.40
CA TYR A 219 -2.80 12.12 4.21
C TYR A 219 -3.88 11.11 4.60
N ARG A 220 -5.01 11.14 3.90
CA ARG A 220 -6.02 10.08 3.94
C ARG A 220 -6.52 9.75 2.54
N ASN A 221 -6.87 8.50 2.30
CA ASN A 221 -7.50 8.09 1.06
C ASN A 221 -8.82 8.84 0.82
N PRO A 222 -9.16 9.21 -0.43
CA PRO A 222 -10.41 9.89 -0.78
C PRO A 222 -11.61 8.92 -0.80
N ILE A 223 -11.75 8.12 0.25
CA ILE A 223 -12.78 7.07 0.39
C ILE A 223 -13.60 7.38 1.63
N LYS A 224 -14.93 7.36 1.48
CA LYS A 224 -15.84 7.52 2.62
C LYS A 224 -15.69 6.32 3.56
N ASN A 225 -15.54 6.60 4.85
CA ASN A 225 -15.44 5.57 5.86
C ASN A 225 -16.82 4.99 6.22
N GLU A 226 -17.07 3.76 5.77
CA GLU A 226 -18.28 2.99 6.10
C GLU A 226 -18.00 1.88 7.13
N VAL A 227 -16.80 1.83 7.72
CA VAL A 227 -16.48 0.87 8.80
C VAL A 227 -17.14 1.32 10.10
N ASP A 228 -16.93 2.58 10.49
CA ASP A 228 -17.52 3.16 11.70
C ASP A 228 -18.07 4.59 11.50
N GLY A 229 -18.00 5.14 10.29
CA GLY A 229 -18.46 6.49 9.98
C GLY A 229 -17.54 7.62 10.45
N SER A 230 -16.41 7.33 11.09
CA SER A 230 -15.46 8.34 11.58
C SER A 230 -14.66 9.01 10.44
N PRO A 231 -14.03 10.17 10.67
CA PRO A 231 -13.15 10.81 9.68
C PRO A 231 -11.83 10.06 9.37
N CYS A 232 -11.58 8.94 10.05
CA CYS A 232 -10.39 8.12 9.84
C CYS A 232 -10.28 7.62 8.38
N GLY A 233 -9.05 7.52 7.88
CA GLY A 233 -8.77 6.98 6.56
C GLY A 233 -9.09 5.49 6.45
N VAL A 234 -9.47 5.05 5.24
CA VAL A 234 -9.85 3.66 4.92
C VAL A 234 -9.02 3.15 3.76
N SER A 235 -8.56 1.89 3.85
CA SER A 235 -7.76 1.23 2.81
C SER A 235 -8.39 1.31 1.41
N VAL A 236 -7.56 1.50 0.38
CA VAL A 236 -7.99 1.51 -1.02
C VAL A 236 -8.66 0.21 -1.48
N TYR A 237 -8.34 -0.91 -0.83
CA TYR A 237 -8.92 -2.22 -1.16
C TYR A 237 -10.03 -2.66 -0.19
N GLN A 238 -10.50 -1.79 0.71
CA GLN A 238 -11.57 -2.11 1.66
C GLN A 238 -12.83 -2.66 0.98
N SER A 239 -13.22 -2.08 -0.16
CA SER A 239 -14.40 -2.50 -0.93
C SER A 239 -14.24 -3.87 -1.61
N ALA A 240 -13.00 -4.35 -1.75
CA ALA A 240 -12.65 -5.56 -2.50
C ALA A 240 -12.21 -6.74 -1.61
N ILE A 241 -12.10 -6.59 -0.28
CA ILE A 241 -11.64 -7.64 0.64
C ILE A 241 -12.30 -9.00 0.40
N LYS A 242 -13.62 -9.03 0.21
CA LYS A 242 -14.36 -10.28 -0.02
C LYS A 242 -14.01 -10.93 -1.36
N LEU A 243 -13.69 -10.13 -2.37
CA LEU A 243 -13.27 -10.62 -3.68
C LEU A 243 -11.83 -11.10 -3.62
N ILE A 244 -10.93 -10.34 -2.99
CA ILE A 244 -9.53 -10.75 -2.80
C ILE A 244 -9.47 -12.12 -2.12
N LYS A 245 -10.21 -12.31 -1.01
CA LYS A 245 -10.32 -13.63 -0.37
C LYS A 245 -10.76 -14.73 -1.35
N LYS A 246 -11.75 -14.46 -2.19
CA LYS A 246 -12.22 -15.45 -3.18
C LYS A 246 -11.17 -15.72 -4.25
N THR A 247 -10.39 -14.72 -4.65
CA THR A 247 -9.31 -14.86 -5.62
C THR A 247 -8.18 -15.72 -5.05
N ASP A 248 -7.72 -15.44 -3.82
CA ASP A 248 -6.70 -16.26 -3.14
C ASP A 248 -7.17 -17.72 -3.01
N MET A 249 -8.41 -17.94 -2.57
CA MET A 249 -8.98 -19.29 -2.48
C MET A 249 -9.12 -19.97 -3.86
N GLN A 250 -9.39 -19.21 -4.91
CA GLN A 250 -9.48 -19.75 -6.27
C GLN A 250 -8.10 -20.11 -6.82
N PHE A 251 -7.07 -19.38 -6.43
CA PHE A 251 -5.68 -19.70 -6.76
C PHE A 251 -5.22 -21.00 -6.08
N GLY A 252 -5.46 -21.18 -4.79
CA GLY A 252 -5.16 -22.45 -4.11
C GLY A 252 -5.89 -23.66 -4.71
N ARG A 253 -7.10 -23.47 -5.29
CA ARG A 253 -7.79 -24.53 -6.05
C ARG A 253 -7.07 -24.89 -7.36
N LEU A 254 -6.38 -23.95 -7.98
CA LEU A 254 -5.59 -24.20 -9.18
C LEU A 254 -4.39 -25.10 -8.85
N ASP A 255 -3.67 -24.78 -7.76
CA ASP A 255 -2.56 -25.60 -7.29
C ASP A 255 -3.05 -27.00 -6.91
N TRP A 256 -4.17 -27.10 -6.19
CA TRP A 256 -4.79 -28.39 -5.88
C TRP A 256 -5.21 -29.18 -7.13
N GLU A 257 -5.68 -28.52 -8.19
CA GLU A 257 -6.03 -29.20 -9.45
C GLU A 257 -4.80 -29.89 -10.05
N PHE A 258 -3.65 -29.20 -10.07
CA PHE A 258 -2.39 -29.77 -10.55
C PHE A 258 -1.87 -30.88 -9.63
N GLU A 259 -1.91 -30.68 -8.31
CA GLU A 259 -1.47 -31.68 -7.33
C GLU A 259 -2.33 -32.94 -7.36
N SER A 260 -3.66 -32.79 -7.46
CA SER A 260 -4.58 -33.91 -7.45
C SER A 260 -4.63 -34.68 -8.77
N GLY A 261 -4.38 -33.99 -9.89
CA GLY A 261 -4.30 -34.61 -11.21
C GLY A 261 -2.89 -35.06 -11.61
N GLU A 262 -1.91 -35.05 -10.70
CA GLU A 262 -0.62 -35.67 -10.97
C GLU A 262 -0.79 -37.13 -11.40
N ARG A 263 -0.08 -37.50 -12.47
CA ARG A 263 -0.17 -38.83 -13.04
C ARG A 263 0.27 -39.87 -12.02
N VAL A 264 -0.62 -40.81 -11.71
CA VAL A 264 -0.35 -41.96 -10.85
C VAL A 264 -0.65 -43.25 -11.60
N ILE A 265 0.27 -44.20 -11.54
CA ILE A 265 0.06 -45.59 -11.92
C ILE A 265 -0.27 -46.34 -10.64
N HIS A 266 -1.53 -46.74 -10.50
CA HIS A 266 -1.94 -47.66 -9.45
C HIS A 266 -1.42 -49.05 -9.80
N VAL A 267 -0.63 -49.63 -8.90
CA VAL A 267 -0.01 -50.95 -9.10
C VAL A 267 -0.57 -51.90 -8.05
N ASP A 268 -0.98 -53.08 -8.48
CA ASP A 268 -1.30 -54.15 -7.53
C ASP A 268 -0.05 -54.51 -6.71
N VAL A 269 -0.21 -54.70 -5.40
CA VAL A 269 0.85 -55.13 -4.49
C VAL A 269 1.55 -56.41 -4.96
N VAL A 270 0.88 -57.31 -5.70
CA VAL A 270 1.54 -58.50 -6.30
C VAL A 270 2.48 -58.18 -7.46
N ALA A 271 2.27 -57.08 -8.20
CA ALA A 271 3.14 -56.67 -9.30
C ALA A 271 4.39 -55.90 -8.83
N LEU A 272 4.44 -55.51 -7.55
CA LEU A 272 5.58 -54.82 -6.96
C LEU A 272 6.60 -55.85 -6.44
N GLN A 273 7.78 -55.89 -7.06
CA GLN A 273 8.88 -56.75 -6.62
C GLN A 273 9.39 -56.29 -5.26
N LYS A 274 9.24 -57.14 -4.23
CA LYS A 274 9.85 -56.92 -2.92
C LYS A 274 11.37 -57.13 -3.03
N ALA A 275 12.16 -56.11 -2.74
CA ALA A 275 13.60 -56.23 -2.68
C ALA A 275 14.01 -56.68 -1.26
N PRO A 276 14.91 -57.67 -1.11
CA PRO A 276 15.46 -58.01 0.20
C PRO A 276 16.41 -56.90 0.65
N VAL A 277 16.07 -56.25 1.76
CA VAL A 277 16.94 -55.26 2.43
C VAL A 277 17.38 -55.86 3.76
N LEU A 278 18.68 -55.78 4.05
CA LEU A 278 19.23 -56.28 5.32
C LEU A 278 18.93 -55.26 6.42
N GLY A 279 17.97 -55.57 7.30
CA GLY A 279 17.68 -54.73 8.46
C GLY A 279 18.83 -54.73 9.46
N GLN A 280 18.88 -53.73 10.36
CA GLN A 280 19.91 -53.62 11.41
C GLN A 280 20.01 -54.88 12.30
N ASP A 281 18.95 -55.68 12.38
CA ASP A 281 18.88 -56.93 13.15
C ASP A 281 19.32 -58.19 12.37
N SER A 282 19.98 -58.04 11.21
CA SER A 282 20.37 -59.16 10.32
C SER A 282 19.20 -60.00 9.79
N ARG A 283 17.96 -59.50 9.89
CA ARG A 283 16.77 -60.10 9.29
C ARG A 283 16.54 -59.49 7.90
N VAL A 284 16.27 -60.36 6.92
CA VAL A 284 15.85 -59.93 5.58
C VAL A 284 14.46 -59.32 5.70
N GLN A 285 14.37 -58.00 5.59
CA GLN A 285 13.11 -57.29 5.44
C GLN A 285 12.80 -57.15 3.96
N LEU A 286 11.56 -57.45 3.60
CA LEU A 286 11.07 -57.24 2.24
C LEU A 286 10.62 -55.79 2.14
N GLU A 287 11.48 -54.93 1.60
CA GLU A 287 11.12 -53.54 1.34
C GLU A 287 10.81 -53.34 -0.14
N MET A 288 9.91 -52.39 -0.39
CA MET A 288 9.58 -51.98 -1.74
C MET A 288 10.74 -51.15 -2.28
N PRO A 289 11.17 -51.31 -3.56
CA PRO A 289 12.10 -50.39 -4.19
C PRO A 289 11.60 -48.96 -3.98
N LYS A 290 12.51 -48.01 -3.77
CA LYS A 290 12.18 -46.58 -3.72
C LYS A 290 11.69 -46.12 -5.09
N LEU A 291 10.46 -46.48 -5.45
CA LEU A 291 9.73 -45.87 -6.55
C LEU A 291 9.51 -44.41 -6.17
N ASN A 292 9.52 -43.52 -7.17
CA ASN A 292 9.09 -42.15 -6.96
C ASN A 292 7.65 -42.21 -6.43
N ARG A 293 7.48 -41.93 -5.12
CA ARG A 293 6.22 -42.13 -4.36
C ARG A 293 5.01 -41.43 -5.00
N ARG A 294 5.25 -40.46 -5.89
CA ARG A 294 4.23 -39.73 -6.66
C ARG A 294 3.71 -40.53 -7.86
N LEU A 295 4.57 -41.23 -8.61
CA LEU A 295 4.19 -41.89 -9.87
C LEU A 295 3.59 -43.29 -9.69
N TYR A 296 4.04 -44.07 -8.70
CA TYR A 296 3.55 -45.43 -8.48
C TYR A 296 2.94 -45.57 -7.09
N ARG A 297 1.66 -45.92 -7.01
CA ARG A 297 0.92 -46.10 -5.75
C ARG A 297 0.38 -47.52 -5.64
N GLY A 298 0.82 -48.24 -4.60
CA GLY A 298 0.31 -49.58 -4.31
C GLY A 298 -1.14 -49.54 -3.84
N LEU A 299 -2.03 -50.29 -4.48
CA LEU A 299 -3.40 -50.52 -4.02
C LEU A 299 -3.60 -52.02 -3.82
N ASN A 300 -4.27 -52.39 -2.72
CA ASN A 300 -4.69 -53.77 -2.50
C ASN A 300 -5.97 -54.00 -3.29
N LEU A 301 -5.85 -54.42 -4.55
CA LEU A 301 -6.98 -54.80 -5.38
C LEU A 301 -7.40 -56.21 -4.93
N ASP A 302 -8.65 -56.39 -4.50
CA ASP A 302 -9.15 -57.72 -4.12
C ASP A 302 -9.16 -58.60 -5.37
N GLY A 303 -8.12 -59.43 -5.49
CA GLY A 303 -7.79 -60.23 -6.67
C GLY A 303 -8.85 -61.25 -7.03
N LYS A 304 -9.90 -60.82 -7.72
CA LYS A 304 -10.64 -61.69 -8.64
C LYS A 304 -9.85 -61.71 -9.96
N SER A 305 -9.29 -62.87 -10.28
CA SER A 305 -8.43 -63.09 -11.44
C SER A 305 -9.00 -62.48 -12.72
N GLY A 306 -8.29 -61.48 -13.26
CA GLY A 306 -8.59 -60.87 -14.55
C GLY A 306 -8.53 -59.33 -14.59
N GLU A 307 -8.45 -58.64 -13.45
CA GLU A 307 -8.33 -57.17 -13.43
C GLU A 307 -6.90 -56.69 -13.75
N GLU A 308 -6.79 -55.53 -14.41
CA GLU A 308 -5.54 -54.93 -14.87
C GLU A 308 -4.58 -54.65 -13.71
N LEU A 309 -3.37 -55.22 -13.77
CA LEU A 309 -2.30 -55.06 -12.75
C LEU A 309 -1.79 -53.62 -12.61
N TYR A 310 -2.04 -52.79 -13.63
CA TYR A 310 -1.68 -51.39 -13.71
C TYR A 310 -2.91 -50.60 -14.12
N LYS A 311 -3.35 -49.64 -13.30
CA LYS A 311 -4.41 -48.70 -13.65
C LYS A 311 -3.86 -47.29 -13.66
N GLU A 312 -3.84 -46.67 -14.83
CA GLU A 312 -3.46 -45.28 -15.00
C GLU A 312 -4.55 -44.36 -14.44
N TYR A 313 -4.13 -43.40 -13.61
CA TYR A 313 -4.94 -42.27 -13.17
C TYR A 313 -4.31 -40.98 -13.69
N SER A 314 -4.99 -40.37 -14.65
CA SER A 314 -4.60 -39.11 -15.28
C SER A 314 -5.87 -38.36 -15.68
N PRO A 315 -6.56 -37.71 -14.72
CA PRO A 315 -7.76 -36.94 -15.04
C PRO A 315 -7.45 -35.77 -15.97
N GLU A 316 -8.44 -35.35 -16.77
CA GLU A 316 -8.35 -34.10 -17.53
C GLU A 316 -8.42 -32.92 -16.56
N PHE A 317 -7.47 -31.98 -16.69
CA PHE A 317 -7.44 -30.78 -15.85
C PHE A 317 -8.54 -29.80 -16.24
N ARG A 318 -9.10 -29.13 -15.25
CA ARG A 318 -10.07 -28.03 -15.41
C ARG A 318 -9.41 -26.66 -15.26
N ASP A 319 -8.09 -26.62 -15.43
CA ASP A 319 -7.21 -25.46 -15.25
C ASP A 319 -7.74 -24.23 -15.99
N GLN A 320 -8.12 -24.34 -17.26
CA GLN A 320 -8.62 -23.21 -18.04
C GLN A 320 -9.89 -22.59 -17.43
N SER A 321 -10.82 -23.42 -16.94
CA SER A 321 -12.04 -22.91 -16.28
C SER A 321 -11.72 -22.20 -14.96
N ILE A 322 -10.71 -22.69 -14.23
CA ILE A 322 -10.24 -22.11 -12.97
C ILE A 322 -9.55 -20.76 -13.24
N ILE A 323 -8.67 -20.70 -14.24
CA ILE A 323 -7.94 -19.50 -14.68
C ILE A 323 -8.92 -18.42 -15.14
N ASN A 324 -9.90 -18.77 -15.98
CA ASN A 324 -10.93 -17.83 -16.43
C ASN A 324 -11.73 -17.26 -15.25
N GLY A 325 -12.05 -18.11 -14.26
CA GLY A 325 -12.71 -17.69 -13.03
C GLY A 325 -11.86 -16.74 -12.17
N LEU A 326 -10.55 -17.02 -12.06
CA LEU A 326 -9.59 -16.15 -11.37
C LEU A 326 -9.51 -14.78 -12.06
N ASN A 327 -9.40 -14.75 -13.39
CA ASN A 327 -9.35 -13.52 -14.17
C ASN A 327 -10.64 -12.69 -14.03
N ALA A 328 -11.81 -13.34 -13.99
CA ALA A 328 -13.08 -12.66 -13.73
C ALA A 328 -13.13 -11.99 -12.35
N TYR A 329 -12.53 -12.61 -11.31
CA TYR A 329 -12.42 -11.99 -9.99
C TYR A 329 -11.44 -10.81 -9.99
N LEU A 330 -10.29 -10.92 -10.65
CA LEU A 330 -9.34 -9.81 -10.79
C LEU A 330 -10.00 -8.59 -11.46
N ARG A 331 -10.74 -8.80 -12.56
CA ARG A 331 -11.51 -7.72 -13.23
C ARG A 331 -12.52 -7.06 -12.30
N ARG A 332 -13.18 -7.86 -11.46
CA ARG A 332 -14.15 -7.32 -10.49
C ARG A 332 -13.46 -6.55 -9.36
N ILE A 333 -12.28 -6.99 -8.93
CA ILE A 333 -11.44 -6.25 -7.98
C ILE A 333 -11.06 -4.90 -8.59
N GLU A 334 -10.51 -4.88 -9.80
CA GLU A 334 -10.14 -3.64 -10.50
C GLU A 334 -11.31 -2.66 -10.57
N PHE A 335 -12.50 -3.15 -10.95
CA PHE A 335 -13.71 -2.33 -10.96
C PHE A 335 -14.03 -1.73 -9.58
N ASN A 336 -13.99 -2.54 -8.52
CA ASN A 336 -14.37 -2.14 -7.17
C ASN A 336 -13.38 -1.16 -6.51
N VAL A 337 -12.10 -1.24 -6.87
CA VAL A 337 -11.04 -0.37 -6.33
C VAL A 337 -10.68 0.78 -7.27
N CYS A 338 -11.46 0.98 -8.34
CA CYS A 338 -11.26 2.03 -9.34
C CYS A 338 -10.02 1.87 -10.23
N LEU A 339 -9.39 0.70 -10.31
CA LEU A 339 -8.34 0.45 -11.28
C LEU A 339 -8.90 0.32 -12.71
N SER A 340 -8.00 0.45 -13.67
CA SER A 340 -8.26 0.14 -15.08
C SER A 340 -8.22 -1.36 -15.27
N TYR A 341 -8.96 -1.85 -16.27
CA TYR A 341 -8.89 -3.28 -16.57
C TYR A 341 -7.58 -3.62 -17.28
N GLY A 342 -6.80 -4.54 -16.71
CA GLY A 342 -5.46 -4.88 -17.19
C GLY A 342 -4.35 -4.46 -16.24
N ASP A 343 -4.68 -3.70 -15.19
CA ASP A 343 -3.74 -3.36 -14.12
C ASP A 343 -3.38 -4.60 -13.28
N LEU A 344 -4.32 -5.54 -13.14
CA LEU A 344 -4.16 -6.82 -12.45
C LEU A 344 -4.59 -8.01 -13.31
N SER A 345 -5.65 -7.85 -14.10
CA SER A 345 -6.27 -8.91 -14.91
C SER A 345 -5.59 -9.10 -16.27
N ASP A 346 -5.76 -10.27 -16.88
CA ASP A 346 -5.34 -10.49 -18.26
C ASP A 346 -6.37 -9.85 -19.22
N VAL A 347 -5.86 -9.10 -20.20
CA VAL A 347 -6.62 -8.33 -21.19
C VAL A 347 -7.05 -9.20 -22.38
N ASN A 348 -6.41 -10.35 -22.58
CA ASN A 348 -6.68 -11.26 -23.71
C ASN A 348 -8.02 -12.02 -23.56
N ASP A 349 -8.53 -12.11 -22.34
CA ASP A 349 -9.75 -12.83 -22.00
C ASP A 349 -10.98 -11.92 -22.17
N VAL A 350 -11.61 -12.07 -23.34
CA VAL A 350 -12.90 -11.49 -23.76
C VAL A 350 -12.83 -10.02 -24.19
N ASP A 351 -12.98 -9.84 -25.50
CA ASP A 351 -13.29 -8.62 -26.24
C ASP A 351 -13.97 -7.54 -25.37
N LYS A 352 -13.18 -6.60 -24.83
CA LYS A 352 -13.74 -5.36 -24.31
C LYS A 352 -14.17 -4.54 -25.52
N THR A 353 -15.40 -4.06 -25.50
CA THR A 353 -15.74 -2.92 -26.36
C THR A 353 -14.85 -1.74 -25.94
N ALA A 354 -14.26 -1.03 -26.91
CA ALA A 354 -13.37 0.11 -26.63
C ALA A 354 -13.97 1.12 -25.63
N THR A 355 -15.31 1.21 -25.59
CA THR A 355 -16.08 2.01 -24.64
C THR A 355 -15.86 1.62 -23.18
N GLU A 356 -15.87 0.33 -22.84
CA GLU A 356 -15.67 -0.12 -21.45
C GLU A 356 -14.26 0.17 -20.95
N ALA A 357 -13.26 0.00 -21.81
CA ALA A 357 -11.87 0.36 -21.50
C ALA A 357 -11.74 1.87 -21.23
N LYS A 358 -12.36 2.72 -22.07
CA LYS A 358 -12.38 4.17 -21.87
C LYS A 358 -13.06 4.57 -20.55
N ILE A 359 -14.16 3.91 -20.18
CA ILE A 359 -14.86 4.18 -18.90
C ILE A 359 -13.97 3.78 -17.71
N ALA A 360 -13.31 2.61 -17.78
CA ALA A 360 -12.41 2.16 -16.72
C ALA A 360 -11.22 3.12 -16.53
N LYS A 361 -10.60 3.58 -17.64
CA LYS A 361 -9.51 4.58 -17.62
C LYS A 361 -9.95 5.89 -16.96
N LYS A 362 -11.14 6.38 -17.30
CA LYS A 362 -11.73 7.59 -16.67
C LYS A 362 -11.97 7.43 -15.18
N ARG A 363 -12.44 6.26 -14.73
CA ARG A 363 -12.63 5.99 -13.30
C ARG A 363 -11.30 5.99 -12.55
N LYS A 364 -10.27 5.32 -13.08
CA LYS A 364 -8.92 5.32 -12.50
C LYS A 364 -8.37 6.74 -12.39
N TYR A 365 -8.48 7.51 -13.47
CA TYR A 365 -8.10 8.91 -13.50
C TYR A 365 -8.76 9.72 -12.38
N ASN A 366 -10.08 9.63 -12.22
CA ASN A 366 -10.81 10.37 -11.18
C ASN A 366 -10.32 10.00 -9.76
N MET A 367 -10.05 8.71 -9.52
CA MET A 367 -9.50 8.25 -8.24
C MET A 367 -8.09 8.79 -8.00
N VAL A 368 -7.23 8.75 -9.02
CA VAL A 368 -5.86 9.28 -8.96
C VAL A 368 -5.88 10.78 -8.68
N LYS A 369 -6.70 11.57 -9.38
CA LYS A 369 -6.82 13.02 -9.11
C LYS A 369 -7.27 13.30 -7.68
N ALA A 370 -8.20 12.51 -7.14
CA ALA A 370 -8.64 12.65 -5.76
C ALA A 370 -7.51 12.30 -4.75
N ILE A 371 -6.72 11.27 -5.02
CA ILE A 371 -5.53 10.92 -4.21
C ILE A 371 -4.51 12.06 -4.26
N GLN A 372 -4.20 12.55 -5.47
CA GLN A 372 -3.26 13.66 -5.70
C GLN A 372 -3.70 14.94 -4.97
N SER A 373 -4.99 15.25 -4.95
CA SER A 373 -5.53 16.40 -4.21
C SER A 373 -5.26 16.27 -2.70
N ASN A 374 -5.64 15.16 -2.08
CA ASN A 374 -5.39 14.96 -0.64
C ASN A 374 -3.90 14.89 -0.31
N LEU A 375 -3.08 14.37 -1.23
CA LEU A 375 -1.64 14.33 -1.07
C LEU A 375 -1.02 15.72 -1.15
N LYS A 376 -1.51 16.58 -2.06
CA LYS A 376 -1.09 17.97 -2.15
C LYS A 376 -1.31 18.71 -0.84
N ASP A 377 -2.51 18.59 -0.26
CA ASP A 377 -2.84 19.23 1.01
C ASP A 377 -1.90 18.74 2.14
N CYS A 378 -1.61 17.44 2.16
CA CYS A 378 -0.67 16.84 3.10
C CYS A 378 0.76 17.39 2.94
N LEU A 379 1.24 17.55 1.70
CA LEU A 379 2.59 18.07 1.42
C LEU A 379 2.69 19.59 1.66
N GLU A 380 1.60 20.33 1.44
CA GLU A 380 1.53 21.75 1.81
C GLU A 380 1.62 21.94 3.33
N ASP A 381 0.93 21.09 4.10
CA ASP A 381 1.03 21.07 5.55
C ASP A 381 2.42 20.65 6.05
N LEU A 382 3.10 19.74 5.34
CA LEU A 382 4.51 19.45 5.60
C LEU A 382 5.39 20.69 5.36
N ALA A 383 5.20 21.40 4.25
CA ALA A 383 5.97 22.60 3.95
C ALA A 383 5.78 23.67 5.04
N TYR A 384 4.56 23.82 5.55
CA TYR A 384 4.27 24.66 6.71
C TYR A 384 4.98 24.19 7.98
N ALA A 385 4.92 22.89 8.28
CA ALA A 385 5.61 22.32 9.43
C ALA A 385 7.13 22.56 9.34
N LEU A 386 7.75 22.36 8.18
CA LEU A 386 9.16 22.64 7.96
C LEU A 386 9.49 24.12 8.22
N ALA A 387 8.64 25.05 7.75
CA ALA A 387 8.80 26.47 8.03
C ALA A 387 8.67 26.77 9.53
N PHE A 388 7.74 26.13 10.22
CA PHE A 388 7.57 26.28 11.67
C PHE A 388 8.82 25.84 12.43
N TYR A 389 9.33 24.63 12.20
CA TYR A 389 10.51 24.11 12.89
C TYR A 389 11.80 24.85 12.53
N ASN A 390 11.88 25.48 11.36
CA ASN A 390 13.03 26.30 10.94
C ASN A 390 12.85 27.81 11.24
N ALA A 391 11.79 28.23 11.94
CA ALA A 391 11.47 29.63 12.23
C ALA A 391 11.32 30.54 10.97
N LEU A 392 10.79 29.97 9.89
CA LEU A 392 10.62 30.61 8.57
C LEU A 392 9.14 30.82 8.17
N THR A 393 8.19 30.67 9.09
CA THR A 393 6.75 30.87 8.80
C THR A 393 6.41 32.27 8.28
N GLN A 394 7.23 33.28 8.59
CA GLN A 394 7.07 34.66 8.15
C GLN A 394 7.97 35.03 6.95
N SER A 395 8.71 34.08 6.37
CA SER A 395 9.66 34.37 5.29
C SER A 395 8.99 34.66 3.94
N GLY A 396 7.68 34.42 3.82
CA GLY A 396 6.97 34.47 2.54
C GLY A 396 7.35 33.33 1.60
N TYR A 397 7.70 32.14 2.14
CA TYR A 397 7.97 30.96 1.32
C TYR A 397 6.73 30.57 0.51
N GLU A 398 6.96 29.98 -0.66
CA GLU A 398 5.93 29.47 -1.54
C GLU A 398 6.12 27.97 -1.70
N PHE A 399 5.00 27.23 -1.72
CA PHE A 399 4.96 25.81 -1.99
C PHE A 399 4.32 25.56 -3.35
N LEU A 400 5.04 24.86 -4.23
CA LEU A 400 4.55 24.44 -5.53
C LEU A 400 4.38 22.92 -5.53
N CYS A 401 3.23 22.44 -6.00
CA CYS A 401 3.00 21.03 -6.26
C CYS A 401 2.00 20.88 -7.40
N THR A 402 2.46 20.29 -8.51
CA THR A 402 1.68 20.05 -9.72
C THR A 402 1.77 18.57 -10.09
N PHE A 403 0.68 18.07 -10.70
CA PHE A 403 0.60 16.71 -11.20
C PHE A 403 0.15 16.78 -12.66
N LYS A 404 0.97 16.26 -13.59
CA LYS A 404 0.59 16.19 -15.01
C LYS A 404 -0.47 15.09 -15.23
N ASP A 405 -1.10 15.12 -16.41
CA ASP A 405 -2.29 14.34 -16.74
C ASP A 405 -2.06 13.38 -17.92
N SER A 406 -1.19 12.40 -17.71
CA SER A 406 -0.89 11.34 -18.69
C SER A 406 -1.92 10.21 -18.74
N ILE A 407 -2.86 10.13 -17.79
CA ILE A 407 -3.76 8.97 -17.70
C ILE A 407 -4.87 9.05 -18.76
N LEU A 408 -5.46 10.23 -18.99
CA LEU A 408 -6.58 10.33 -19.94
C LEU A 408 -6.13 10.51 -21.37
N ILE A 409 -5.03 11.23 -21.55
CA ILE A 409 -4.55 11.66 -22.85
C ILE A 409 -3.70 10.53 -23.42
N ASP A 410 -4.19 9.91 -24.49
CA ASP A 410 -3.28 9.22 -25.40
C ASP A 410 -2.54 10.33 -26.15
N GLU A 411 -1.29 10.58 -25.77
CA GLU A 411 -0.46 11.62 -26.39
C GLU A 411 -0.44 11.47 -27.91
N GLU A 412 -0.55 10.25 -28.44
CA GLU A 412 -0.60 10.04 -29.89
C GLU A 412 -1.97 10.42 -30.47
N GLU A 413 -3.10 10.12 -29.80
CA GLU A 413 -4.43 10.60 -30.24
C GLU A 413 -4.51 12.13 -30.18
N GLU A 414 -4.05 12.76 -29.10
CA GLU A 414 -4.05 14.22 -28.96
C GLU A 414 -3.12 14.86 -29.99
N ARG A 415 -1.94 14.29 -30.21
CA ARG A 415 -1.00 14.77 -31.25
C ARG A 415 -1.54 14.54 -32.65
N GLN A 416 -2.34 13.50 -32.89
CA GLN A 416 -3.07 13.31 -34.15
C GLN A 416 -4.17 14.35 -34.33
N GLN A 417 -4.92 14.65 -33.28
CA GLN A 417 -5.95 15.69 -33.30
C GLN A 417 -5.32 17.08 -33.53
N ASP A 418 -4.27 17.44 -32.80
CA ASP A 418 -3.57 18.71 -33.00
C ASP A 418 -2.96 18.81 -34.41
N ARG A 419 -2.45 17.70 -34.97
CA ARG A 419 -2.03 17.66 -36.39
C ARG A 419 -3.19 17.93 -37.35
N GLN A 420 -4.40 17.48 -37.03
CA GLN A 420 -5.61 17.79 -37.82
C GLN A 420 -6.02 19.25 -37.63
N ASP A 421 -5.96 19.81 -36.42
CA ASP A 421 -6.28 21.22 -36.16
C ASP A 421 -5.30 22.17 -36.85
N VAL A 422 -4.01 21.80 -36.92
CA VAL A 422 -3.00 22.48 -37.74
C VAL A 422 -3.35 22.39 -39.22
N ALA A 423 -3.71 21.20 -39.72
CA ALA A 423 -4.09 21.02 -41.12
C ALA A 423 -5.38 21.78 -41.50
N MET A 424 -6.33 21.91 -40.56
CA MET A 424 -7.55 22.71 -40.71
C MET A 424 -7.32 24.22 -40.56
N GLY A 425 -6.12 24.64 -40.13
CA GLY A 425 -5.77 26.05 -39.90
C GLY A 425 -6.38 26.66 -38.64
N VAL A 426 -6.90 25.84 -37.73
CA VAL A 426 -7.47 26.28 -36.44
C VAL A 426 -6.36 26.47 -35.39
N MET A 427 -5.27 25.72 -35.52
CA MET A 427 -4.07 25.83 -34.68
C MET A 427 -2.87 26.23 -35.55
N SER A 428 -2.03 27.15 -35.06
CA SER A 428 -0.80 27.52 -35.78
C SER A 428 0.32 26.49 -35.58
N LEU A 429 1.25 26.42 -36.54
CA LEU A 429 2.45 25.58 -36.41
C LEU A 429 3.32 25.97 -35.20
N ALA A 430 3.33 27.25 -34.81
CA ALA A 430 4.06 27.73 -33.63
C ALA A 430 3.41 27.26 -32.33
N GLU A 431 2.07 27.30 -32.22
CA GLU A 431 1.35 26.76 -31.06
C GLU A 431 1.55 25.24 -30.93
N TYR A 432 1.51 24.52 -32.06
CA TYR A 432 1.77 23.08 -32.09
C TYR A 432 3.20 22.76 -31.59
N ARG A 433 4.18 23.53 -32.06
CA ARG A 433 5.57 23.37 -31.64
C ARG A 433 5.78 23.69 -30.16
N ALA A 434 5.23 24.79 -29.68
CA ALA A 434 5.30 25.18 -28.27
C ALA A 434 4.72 24.09 -27.36
N LYS A 435 3.55 23.54 -27.73
CA LYS A 435 2.88 22.47 -26.98
C LYS A 435 3.70 21.18 -26.93
N TRP A 436 4.19 20.68 -28.07
CA TRP A 436 4.78 19.33 -28.16
C TRP A 436 6.29 19.27 -28.01
N TYR A 437 7.00 20.38 -28.19
CA TYR A 437 8.46 20.44 -28.08
C TYR A 437 8.93 21.21 -26.85
N GLY A 438 8.00 21.66 -26.00
CA GLY A 438 8.31 22.39 -24.76
C GLY A 438 8.98 23.75 -25.03
N GLU A 439 8.77 24.32 -26.21
CA GLU A 439 9.31 25.61 -26.62
C GLU A 439 8.39 26.73 -26.12
N THR A 440 8.94 27.91 -25.82
CA THR A 440 8.10 29.11 -25.71
C THR A 440 7.48 29.46 -27.06
N LEU A 441 6.35 30.17 -27.09
CA LEU A 441 5.72 30.59 -28.36
C LEU A 441 6.68 31.40 -29.25
N GLU A 442 7.56 32.20 -28.66
CA GLU A 442 8.56 32.98 -29.40
C GLU A 442 9.67 32.10 -30.01
N GLU A 443 10.13 31.08 -29.29
CA GLU A 443 11.10 30.11 -29.81
C GLU A 443 10.49 29.23 -30.90
N ALA A 444 9.25 28.80 -30.69
CA ALA A 444 8.50 27.98 -31.63
C ALA A 444 8.28 28.67 -32.98
N ALA A 445 7.99 29.97 -32.97
CA ALA A 445 7.84 30.77 -34.18
C ALA A 445 9.14 30.92 -34.97
N LYS A 446 10.29 31.00 -34.29
CA LYS A 446 11.62 31.09 -34.93
C LYS A 446 12.08 29.78 -35.53
N ASN A 447 11.66 28.66 -34.95
CA ASN A 447 12.03 27.31 -35.38
C ASN A 447 11.09 26.74 -36.46
N LEU A 448 10.20 27.56 -37.03
CA LEU A 448 9.38 27.14 -38.16
C LEU A 448 10.22 26.95 -39.42
N PRO A 449 9.97 25.88 -40.21
CA PRO A 449 10.62 25.73 -41.50
C PRO A 449 10.25 26.90 -42.42
N GLU A 450 11.20 27.37 -43.23
CA GLU A 450 10.94 28.42 -44.22
C GLU A 450 9.78 28.00 -45.13
N PRO A 451 8.80 28.89 -45.39
CA PRO A 451 7.67 28.54 -46.24
C PRO A 451 8.18 28.15 -47.63
N ALA A 452 7.73 27.00 -48.13
CA ALA A 452 7.98 26.62 -49.51
C ALA A 452 7.37 27.70 -50.41
N LEU A 453 8.23 28.47 -51.09
CA LEU A 453 7.82 29.40 -52.12
C LEU A 453 7.14 28.59 -53.22
N THR A 454 5.81 28.57 -53.24
CA THR A 454 5.05 28.16 -54.41
C THR A 454 5.21 29.28 -55.44
N GLU A 455 6.10 29.08 -56.41
CA GLU A 455 6.08 29.84 -57.66
C GLU A 455 4.75 29.51 -58.36
N GLU A 456 3.82 30.47 -58.37
CA GLU A 456 2.65 30.47 -59.26
C GLU A 456 3.03 30.83 -60.71
#